data_AF-A0A7S4FQN9-F1
#
_entry.id   AF-A0A7S4FQN9-F1
#
_cell.length_a   1.000
_cell.length_b   1.000
_cell.length_c   1.000
_cell.angle_alpha   90.00
_cell.angle_beta   90.00
_cell.angle_gamma   90.00
#
_symmetry.space_group_name_H-M   'P 1'
#
loop_
_entity.id
_entity.type
_entity.pdbx_description
1 polymer ?
#
loop_
_entity_poly.entity_id
_entity_poly.type
_entity_poly.pdbx_seq_one_letter_code
_entity_poly.pdbx_strand_id
1 'polypeptide(L)'
;AIVDEMGLSYNVIKADIDERALGDRSSSHGAEGLVVLLANAKADAIMAKLPPEQRGPVLITADQVVTCNGHILEKPNSLEEARQFISAYGPSRPCSTVGSLVLTDTSTGQRVQAVDTATIH
;
A
#
# COMPACT_ATOMS: atom_id res chain seq x y z
N ALA A 1 -8.32 10.69 8.61
CA ALA A 1 -7.61 11.79 7.94
C ALA A 1 -7.24 11.34 6.53
N ILE A 2 -7.36 12.22 5.53
CA ILE A 2 -7.74 11.97 4.12
C ILE A 2 -9.20 11.47 3.95
N VAL A 3 -9.54 10.22 4.26
CA VAL A 3 -10.91 9.71 4.00
C VAL A 3 -11.98 10.48 4.80
N ASP A 4 -11.66 10.83 6.05
CA ASP A 4 -12.49 11.73 6.87
C ASP A 4 -12.66 13.12 6.23
N GLU A 5 -11.60 13.68 5.64
CA GLU A 5 -11.62 15.01 5.00
C GLU A 5 -12.47 15.01 3.71
N MET A 6 -12.60 13.84 3.07
CA MET A 6 -13.51 13.64 1.95
C MET A 6 -14.99 13.55 2.39
N GLY A 7 -15.27 13.54 3.70
CA GLY A 7 -16.63 13.50 4.23
C GLY A 7 -17.34 12.15 4.05
N LEU A 8 -16.58 11.05 3.89
CA LEU A 8 -17.12 9.72 3.67
C LEU A 8 -17.35 8.99 5.01
N SER A 9 -18.47 8.28 5.12
CA SER A 9 -18.70 7.35 6.23
C SER A 9 -18.02 6.01 5.91
N TYR A 10 -17.16 5.53 6.82
CA TYR A 10 -16.43 4.28 6.61
C TYR A 10 -16.21 3.51 7.90
N ASN A 11 -15.91 2.21 7.75
CA ASN A 11 -15.44 1.34 8.81
C ASN A 11 -14.02 0.89 8.50
N VAL A 12 -13.17 0.82 9.53
CA VAL A 12 -11.77 0.36 9.38
C VAL A 12 -11.68 -1.12 9.74
N ILE A 13 -11.12 -1.91 8.83
CA ILE A 13 -10.99 -3.36 8.98
C ILE A 13 -9.54 -3.71 8.69
N LYS A 14 -8.89 -4.43 9.61
CA LYS A 14 -7.49 -4.82 9.46
C LYS A 14 -7.39 -6.07 8.59
N ALA A 15 -6.69 -5.96 7.47
CA ALA A 15 -6.17 -7.12 6.76
C ALA A 15 -5.08 -7.76 7.63
N ASP A 16 -5.29 -9.01 8.00
CA ASP A 16 -4.36 -9.80 8.81
C ASP A 16 -3.54 -10.65 7.84
N ILE A 17 -2.58 -10.01 7.20
CA ILE A 17 -1.70 -10.63 6.20
C ILE A 17 -0.24 -10.35 6.57
N ASP A 18 0.64 -11.30 6.23
CA ASP A 18 2.08 -11.08 6.28
C ASP A 18 2.55 -10.48 4.95
N GLU A 19 2.57 -9.15 4.87
CA GLU A 19 2.96 -8.40 3.67
C GLU A 19 4.38 -8.77 3.20
N ARG A 20 5.29 -9.11 4.13
CA ARG A 20 6.70 -9.42 3.81
C ARG A 20 6.87 -10.77 3.13
N ALA A 21 5.94 -11.69 3.35
CA ALA A 21 5.93 -12.98 2.67
C ALA A 21 5.44 -12.88 1.21
N LEU A 22 4.93 -11.72 0.77
CA LEU A 22 4.23 -11.55 -0.49
C LEU A 22 4.92 -10.57 -1.44
N GLY A 23 5.56 -11.06 -2.50
CA GLY A 23 6.15 -10.25 -3.57
C GLY A 23 7.66 -10.05 -3.44
N ASP A 24 8.28 -9.49 -4.48
CA ASP A 24 9.73 -9.27 -4.52
C ASP A 24 10.09 -7.81 -4.18
N ARG A 25 11.13 -7.62 -3.34
CA ARG A 25 11.71 -6.30 -3.01
C ARG A 25 13.13 -6.11 -3.55
N SER A 26 13.64 -7.05 -4.33
CA SER A 26 15.01 -7.02 -4.83
C SER A 26 15.33 -5.81 -5.70
N SER A 27 14.31 -5.20 -6.33
CA SER A 27 14.46 -4.09 -7.27
C SER A 27 13.28 -3.13 -7.20
N SER A 28 13.57 -1.82 -7.20
CA SER A 28 12.53 -0.78 -7.25
C SER A 28 11.72 -0.77 -8.54
N HIS A 29 12.18 -1.41 -9.61
CA HIS A 29 11.41 -1.53 -10.86
C HIS A 29 10.12 -2.34 -10.66
N GLY A 30 10.08 -3.21 -9.65
CA GLY A 30 8.90 -4.00 -9.29
C GLY A 30 7.95 -3.29 -8.32
N ALA A 31 8.24 -2.04 -7.89
CA ALA A 31 7.51 -1.39 -6.82
C ALA A 31 6.02 -1.23 -7.12
N GLU A 32 5.64 -0.82 -8.33
CA GLU A 32 4.23 -0.69 -8.74
C GLU A 32 3.48 -2.03 -8.65
N GLY A 33 4.08 -3.10 -9.19
CA GLY A 33 3.52 -4.44 -9.12
C GLY A 33 3.41 -4.95 -7.69
N LEU A 34 4.41 -4.64 -6.85
CA LEU A 34 4.41 -5.00 -5.44
C LEU A 34 3.24 -4.35 -4.69
N VAL A 35 3.07 -3.03 -4.81
CA VAL A 35 1.99 -2.34 -4.07
C VAL A 35 0.61 -2.79 -4.55
N VAL A 36 0.44 -3.07 -5.84
CA VAL A 36 -0.82 -3.63 -6.37
C VAL A 36 -1.07 -5.03 -5.83
N LEU A 37 -0.05 -5.88 -5.78
CA LEU A 37 -0.13 -7.23 -5.23
C LEU A 37 -0.58 -7.19 -3.76
N LEU A 38 0.06 -6.34 -2.96
CA LEU A 38 -0.25 -6.21 -1.53
C LEU A 38 -1.66 -5.66 -1.30
N ALA A 39 -2.08 -4.63 -2.03
CA ALA A 39 -3.45 -4.10 -1.91
C ALA A 39 -4.52 -5.14 -2.30
N ASN A 40 -4.28 -5.94 -3.34
CA ASN A 40 -5.17 -7.05 -3.71
C ASN A 40 -5.20 -8.14 -2.64
N ALA A 41 -4.05 -8.55 -2.10
CA ALA A 41 -3.99 -9.53 -1.02
C ALA A 41 -4.74 -9.08 0.24
N LYS A 42 -4.68 -7.78 0.57
CA LYS A 42 -5.49 -7.18 1.64
C LYS A 42 -6.98 -7.31 1.35
N ALA A 43 -7.40 -7.05 0.11
CA ALA A 43 -8.80 -7.16 -0.28
C ALA A 43 -9.29 -8.61 -0.18
N ASP A 44 -8.50 -9.57 -0.65
CA ASP A 44 -8.81 -11.00 -0.55
C ASP A 44 -8.96 -11.45 0.90
N ALA A 45 -8.01 -11.08 1.77
CA ALA A 45 -8.04 -11.44 3.18
C ALA A 45 -9.26 -10.84 3.92
N ILE A 46 -9.62 -9.59 3.62
CA ILE A 46 -10.78 -8.95 4.23
C ILE A 46 -12.09 -9.57 3.70
N MET A 47 -12.20 -9.79 2.40
CA MET A 47 -13.38 -10.42 1.78
C MET A 47 -13.60 -11.84 2.28
N ALA A 48 -12.53 -12.61 2.54
CA ALA A 48 -12.64 -13.94 3.12
C ALA A 48 -13.14 -13.93 4.58
N LYS A 49 -12.79 -12.89 5.35
CA LYS A 49 -13.16 -12.78 6.77
C LYS A 49 -14.54 -12.17 7.01
N LEU A 50 -14.98 -11.24 6.16
CA LEU A 50 -16.25 -10.54 6.36
C LEU A 50 -17.41 -11.30 5.72
N PRO A 51 -18.47 -11.63 6.48
CA PRO A 51 -19.65 -12.21 5.89
C PRO A 51 -20.41 -11.15 5.07
N PRO A 52 -21.16 -11.55 4.01
CA PRO A 52 -21.78 -10.62 3.05
C PRO A 52 -22.64 -9.53 3.71
N GLU A 53 -23.36 -9.85 4.79
CA GLU A 53 -24.24 -8.94 5.52
C GLU A 53 -23.52 -7.82 6.28
N GLN A 54 -22.20 -7.96 6.51
CA GLN A 54 -21.38 -6.94 7.18
C GLN A 54 -20.55 -6.12 6.18
N ARG A 55 -20.63 -6.43 4.88
CA ARG A 55 -19.88 -5.71 3.84
C ARG A 55 -20.63 -4.43 3.46
N GLY A 56 -19.91 -3.31 3.47
CA GLY A 56 -20.35 -2.11 2.75
C GLY A 56 -20.28 -2.33 1.24
N PRO A 57 -20.84 -1.43 0.41
CA PRO A 57 -20.89 -1.60 -1.04
C PRO A 57 -19.50 -1.61 -1.71
N VAL A 58 -18.53 -0.92 -1.10
CA VAL A 58 -17.16 -0.79 -1.61
C VAL A 58 -16.17 -1.08 -0.50
N LEU A 59 -15.18 -1.92 -0.80
CA LEU A 59 -13.98 -2.10 0.00
C LEU A 59 -12.83 -1.35 -0.67
N ILE A 60 -12.14 -0.50 0.09
CA ILE A 60 -10.92 0.18 -0.36
C ILE A 60 -9.73 -0.45 0.37
N THR A 61 -8.75 -0.91 -0.39
CA THR A 61 -7.44 -1.32 0.14
C THR A 61 -6.33 -0.56 -0.56
N ALA A 62 -5.22 -0.36 0.15
CA ALA A 62 -4.10 0.42 -0.35
C ALA A 62 -2.79 -0.16 0.19
N ASP A 63 -1.71 0.08 -0.54
CA ASP A 63 -0.36 -0.18 -0.09
C ASP A 63 0.59 0.89 -0.60
N GLN A 64 1.68 1.16 0.13
CA GLN A 64 2.65 2.15 -0.28
C GLN A 64 4.05 1.76 0.21
N VAL A 65 5.01 1.90 -0.69
CA VAL A 65 6.44 1.76 -0.40
C VAL A 65 7.19 3.02 -0.77
N VAL A 66 8.39 3.18 -0.21
CA VAL A 66 9.35 4.20 -0.65
C VAL A 66 10.35 3.56 -1.59
N THR A 67 10.74 4.24 -2.67
CA THR A 67 11.87 3.87 -3.51
C THR A 67 12.96 4.92 -3.39
N CYS A 68 14.22 4.48 -3.31
CA CYS A 68 15.36 5.37 -3.29
C CYS A 68 16.60 4.63 -3.81
N ASN A 69 17.35 5.24 -4.74
CA ASN A 69 18.57 4.67 -5.32
C ASN A 69 18.40 3.23 -5.84
N GLY A 70 17.26 2.90 -6.45
CA GLY A 70 17.01 1.56 -6.99
C GLY A 70 16.50 0.53 -5.97
N HIS A 71 16.36 0.92 -4.70
CA HIS A 71 15.90 0.04 -3.63
C HIS A 71 14.47 0.38 -3.21
N ILE A 72 13.72 -0.65 -2.79
CA ILE A 72 12.45 -0.50 -2.07
C ILE A 72 12.77 -0.43 -0.58
N LEU A 73 12.27 0.61 0.08
CA LEU A 73 12.39 0.85 1.51
C LEU A 73 10.99 0.71 2.13
N GLU A 74 10.85 -0.27 3.03
CA GLU A 74 9.64 -0.46 3.84
C GLU A 74 9.77 0.29 5.18
N LYS A 75 8.87 0.03 6.13
CA LYS A 75 8.99 0.57 7.49
C LYS A 75 10.31 0.08 8.12
N PRO A 76 11.14 0.99 8.66
CA PRO A 76 12.37 0.59 9.33
C PRO A 76 12.04 -0.24 10.58
N ASN A 77 12.83 -1.26 10.84
CA ASN A 77 12.72 -2.15 12.00
C ASN A 77 13.50 -1.60 13.20
N SER A 78 14.32 -0.57 13.01
CA SER A 78 15.13 0.04 14.06
C SER A 78 15.33 1.54 13.86
N LEU A 79 15.69 2.21 14.94
CA LEU A 79 16.09 3.62 14.92
C LEU A 79 17.34 3.85 14.05
N GLU A 80 18.26 2.89 14.03
CA GLU A 80 19.47 2.97 13.22
C GLU A 80 19.14 2.90 11.73
N GLU A 81 18.31 1.94 11.31
CA GLU A 81 17.83 1.81 9.94
C GLU A 81 17.04 3.05 9.50
N ALA A 82 16.19 3.59 10.37
CA ALA A 82 15.49 4.85 10.09
C ALA A 82 16.46 6.01 9.81
N ARG A 83 17.55 6.13 10.59
CA ARG A 83 18.59 7.14 10.34
C ARG A 83 19.34 6.89 9.05
N GLN A 84 19.62 5.64 8.71
CA GLN A 84 20.25 5.27 7.43
C GLN A 84 19.36 5.67 6.25
N PHE A 85 18.05 5.39 6.30
CA PHE A 85 17.11 5.78 5.26
C PHE A 85 17.08 7.31 5.08
N ILE A 86 16.91 8.06 6.17
CA ILE A 86 16.87 9.53 6.13
C ILE A 86 18.18 10.09 5.57
N SER A 87 19.32 9.55 5.99
CA SER A 87 20.64 10.02 5.53
C SER A 87 20.95 9.64 4.08
N ALA A 88 20.26 8.63 3.54
CA ALA A 88 20.40 8.22 2.14
C ALA A 88 19.66 9.13 1.17
N TYR A 89 18.65 9.87 1.66
CA TYR A 89 17.92 10.88 0.89
C TYR A 89 18.77 12.13 0.71
N GLY A 90 18.71 12.74 -0.47
CA GLY A 90 19.36 14.03 -0.69
C GLY A 90 19.02 14.65 -2.04
N PRO A 91 19.46 15.89 -2.30
CA PRO A 91 19.09 16.60 -3.53
C PRO A 91 19.51 15.90 -4.82
N SER A 92 20.59 15.11 -4.77
CA SER A 92 21.07 14.29 -5.89
C SER A 92 20.52 12.86 -5.89
N ARG A 93 19.71 12.50 -4.88
CA ARG A 93 19.17 11.16 -4.60
C ARG A 93 17.74 11.30 -4.04
N PRO A 94 16.79 11.82 -4.85
CA PRO A 94 15.41 11.97 -4.40
C PRO A 94 14.81 10.59 -4.13
N CYS A 95 13.98 10.52 -3.10
CA CYS A 95 13.13 9.36 -2.87
C CYS A 95 11.76 9.58 -3.51
N SER A 96 11.09 8.48 -3.83
CA SER A 96 9.72 8.50 -4.34
C SER A 96 8.84 7.59 -3.50
N THR A 97 7.59 7.97 -3.29
CA THR A 97 6.57 7.05 -2.79
C THR A 97 5.85 6.44 -3.98
N VAL A 98 5.74 5.12 -4.02
CA VAL A 98 4.90 4.39 -4.98
C VAL A 98 3.74 3.81 -4.19
N GLY A 99 2.52 4.20 -4.51
CA GLY A 99 1.32 3.80 -3.78
C GLY A 99 0.26 3.22 -4.71
N SER A 100 -0.44 2.19 -4.26
CA SER A 100 -1.60 1.63 -4.95
C SER A 100 -2.88 1.87 -4.16
N LEU A 101 -3.98 1.87 -4.89
CA LEU A 101 -5.31 1.86 -4.32
C LEU A 101 -6.20 0.92 -5.15
N VAL A 102 -6.93 0.04 -4.47
CA VAL A 102 -7.83 -0.95 -5.07
C VAL A 102 -9.22 -0.75 -4.48
N LEU A 103 -10.20 -0.50 -5.36
CA LEU A 103 -11.62 -0.53 -5.03
C LEU A 103 -12.17 -1.89 -5.42
N THR A 104 -12.83 -2.56 -4.49
CA THR A 104 -13.56 -3.81 -4.73
C THR A 104 -15.04 -3.56 -4.51
N ASP A 105 -15.86 -3.83 -5.53
CA ASP A 105 -17.30 -4.01 -5.36
C ASP A 105 -17.54 -5.30 -4.59
N THR A 106 -18.11 -5.19 -3.39
CA THR A 106 -18.22 -6.34 -2.48
C THR A 106 -19.33 -7.33 -2.87
N SER A 107 -20.24 -6.92 -3.76
CA SER A 107 -21.35 -7.73 -4.27
C SER A 107 -20.95 -8.54 -5.49
N THR A 108 -20.19 -7.94 -6.41
CA THR A 108 -19.77 -8.58 -7.66
C THR A 108 -18.35 -9.16 -7.59
N GLY A 109 -17.53 -8.67 -6.65
CA GLY A 109 -16.10 -8.98 -6.56
C GLY A 109 -15.24 -8.25 -7.61
N GLN A 110 -15.83 -7.39 -8.44
CA GLN A 110 -15.09 -6.65 -9.45
C GLN A 110 -14.13 -5.63 -8.80
N ARG A 111 -12.96 -5.45 -9.42
CA ARG A 111 -11.91 -4.56 -8.91
C ARG A 111 -11.50 -3.54 -9.95
N VAL A 112 -11.28 -2.32 -9.48
CA VAL A 112 -10.53 -1.29 -10.21
C VAL A 112 -9.35 -0.86 -9.35
N GLN A 113 -8.22 -0.60 -9.99
CA GLN A 113 -6.98 -0.28 -9.29
C GLN A 113 -6.25 0.88 -9.96
N ALA A 114 -5.56 1.67 -9.15
CA ALA A 114 -4.71 2.76 -9.60
C ALA A 114 -3.38 2.72 -8.84
N VAL A 115 -2.34 3.22 -9.50
CA VAL A 115 -1.02 3.42 -8.91
C VAL A 115 -0.62 4.87 -9.14
N ASP A 116 -0.05 5.48 -8.12
CA ASP A 116 0.50 6.83 -8.20
C ASP A 116 1.92 6.87 -7.63
N THR A 117 2.75 7.74 -8.20
CA THR A 117 4.13 7.94 -7.78
C THR A 117 4.41 9.41 -7.55
N ALA A 118 4.83 9.76 -6.33
CA ALA A 118 5.24 11.10 -5.96
C ALA A 118 6.73 11.12 -5.62
N THR A 119 7.49 12.00 -6.25
CA THR A 119 8.93 12.17 -6.01
C THR A 119 9.17 13.40 -5.12
N ILE A 120 10.02 13.25 -4.11
CA ILE A 120 10.33 14.27 -3.11
C ILE A 120 11.74 14.82 -3.39
N HIS A 121 11.84 16.14 -3.53
CA HIS A 121 13.07 16.89 -3.85
C HIS A 121 13.56 17.70 -2.64
#